data_AF-A0A936T7A3-F1
#
_entry.id   AF-A0A936T7A3-F1
#
_cell.length_a   1.000
_cell.length_b   1.000
_cell.length_c   1.000
_cell.angle_alpha   90.00
_cell.angle_beta   90.00
_cell.angle_gamma   90.00
#
_symmetry.space_group_name_H-M   'P 1'
#
loop_
_entity.id
_entity.type
_entity.pdbx_description
1 polymer ?
#
loop_
_entity_poly.entity_id
_entity_poly.type
_entity_poly.pdbx_seq_one_letter_code
_entity_poly.pdbx_strand_id
1 'polypeptide(L)' 'MHMDIAAMKLELVQRMLAVRDTAILDRLREVIDMEVEDRDITDEEVAELELLRAERLSGEGGSYSWEEVQRMAREMVKQ' A
#
# COMPACT_ATOMS: atom_id res chain seq x y z
N MET A 1 -15.17 16.00 0.66
CA MET A 1 -15.62 15.01 1.65
C MET A 1 -14.44 14.79 2.57
N HIS A 2 -14.44 15.37 3.78
CA HIS A 2 -13.31 15.23 4.69
C HIS A 2 -13.40 13.84 5.30
N MET A 3 -12.48 12.96 4.91
CA MET A 3 -12.47 11.58 5.36
C MET A 3 -11.87 11.59 6.78
N ASP A 4 -12.67 11.21 7.77
CA ASP A 4 -12.22 11.18 9.16
C ASP A 4 -11.24 10.02 9.35
N ILE A 5 -9.95 10.34 9.27
CA ILE A 5 -8.84 9.40 9.40
C ILE A 5 -8.91 8.66 10.74
N ALA A 6 -9.40 9.32 11.80
CA ALA A 6 -9.56 8.67 13.10
C ALA A 6 -10.66 7.60 13.05
N ALA A 7 -11.77 7.89 12.37
CA ALA A 7 -12.84 6.91 12.16
C ALA A 7 -12.38 5.70 11.33
N MET A 8 -11.59 5.92 10.28
CA MET A 8 -11.02 4.81 9.49
C MET A 8 -10.04 3.96 10.28
N LYS A 9 -9.16 4.59 11.07
CA LYS A 9 -8.22 3.86 11.94
C LYS A 9 -8.99 3.00 12.96
N LEU A 10 -10.07 3.54 13.53
CA LEU A 10 -10.92 2.80 14.49
C LEU A 10 -11.61 1.60 13.83
N GLU A 11 -12.16 1.77 12.64
CA GLU A 11 -12.79 0.68 11.89
C GLU A 11 -11.79 -0.44 11.56
N LEU A 12 -10.57 -0.07 11.19
CA LEU A 12 -9.50 -1.04 10.91
C LEU A 12 -9.14 -1.84 12.17
N VAL A 13 -8.96 -1.16 13.30
CA VAL A 13 -8.69 -1.80 14.61
C VAL A 13 -9.80 -2.77 14.99
N GLN A 14 -11.07 -2.41 14.78
CA GLN A 14 -12.21 -3.29 15.06
C GLN A 14 -12.19 -4.56 14.19
N ARG A 15 -11.88 -4.43 12.90
CA ARG A 15 -11.75 -5.57 11.97
C ARG A 15 -10.57 -6.46 12.34
N MET A 16 -9.46 -5.87 12.80
CA MET A 16 -8.29 -6.59 13.28
C MET A 16 -8.58 -7.39 14.55
N LEU A 17 -9.31 -6.83 15.52
CA LEU A 17 -9.71 -7.56 16.73
C LEU A 17 -10.61 -8.78 16.45
N ALA A 18 -11.27 -8.82 15.29
CA ALA A 18 -12.06 -9.97 14.87
C ALA A 18 -11.22 -11.12 14.25
N VAL A 19 -9.93 -10.89 13.98
CA VAL A 19 -8.99 -11.89 13.46
C VAL A 19 -8.47 -12.75 14.61
N ARG A 20 -8.60 -14.08 14.48
CA ARG A 20 -8.16 -15.04 15.52
C ARG A 20 -6.67 -15.38 15.46
N ASP A 21 -6.01 -15.03 14.36
CA ASP A 21 -4.59 -15.30 14.15
C ASP A 21 -3.75 -14.12 14.64
N THR A 22 -3.18 -14.27 15.83
CA THR A 22 -2.36 -13.25 16.47
C THR A 22 -1.08 -12.95 15.69
N ALA A 23 -0.55 -13.91 14.90
CA ALA A 23 0.65 -13.69 14.10
C ALA A 23 0.38 -12.74 12.91
N ILE A 24 -0.83 -12.75 12.37
CA ILE A 24 -1.25 -11.77 11.35
C ILE A 24 -1.39 -10.39 11.98
N LEU A 25 -1.93 -10.31 13.21
CA LEU A 25 -2.08 -9.06 13.93
C LEU A 25 -0.75 -8.42 14.32
N ASP A 26 0.23 -9.21 14.73
CA ASP A 26 1.57 -8.73 15.04
C ASP A 26 2.28 -8.17 13.77
N ARG A 27 2.17 -8.86 12.63
CA ARG A 27 2.70 -8.35 11.35
C ARG A 27 2.00 -7.07 10.89
N LEU A 28 0.70 -6.98 11.09
CA LEU A 28 -0.04 -5.77 10.74
C LEU A 28 0.32 -4.60 11.64
N ARG A 29 0.53 -4.85 12.95
CA ARG A 29 1.05 -3.85 13.87
C ARG A 29 2.40 -3.34 13.39
N GLU A 30 3.32 -4.22 13.00
CA GLU A 30 4.63 -3.81 12.46
C GLU A 30 4.50 -2.91 11.23
N VAL A 31 3.54 -3.17 10.34
CA VAL A 31 3.30 -2.33 9.14
C VAL A 31 2.66 -0.99 9.50
N ILE A 32 1.75 -0.95 10.48
CA ILE A 32 1.10 0.28 10.93
C ILE A 32 2.05 1.17 11.74
N ASP A 33 2.87 0.55 12.59
CA ASP A 33 3.86 1.21 13.44
C ASP A 33 5.13 1.56 12.68
N MET A 34 5.30 1.06 11.45
CA MET A 34 6.33 1.53 10.53
C MET A 34 6.01 3.01 10.24
N GLU A 35 6.73 3.91 10.91
CA GLU A 35 6.73 5.33 10.58
C GLU A 35 7.16 5.45 9.12
N VAL A 36 6.17 5.59 8.24
CA VAL A 36 6.41 6.13 6.92
C VAL A 36 6.85 7.55 7.21
N GLU A 37 8.10 7.89 6.90
CA GLU A 37 8.50 9.29 6.87
C GLU A 37 7.45 10.01 6.04
N ASP A 38 6.69 10.90 6.69
CA ASP A 38 5.68 11.74 6.06
C ASP A 38 6.45 12.79 5.25
N ARG A 39 7.16 12.31 4.23
CA ARG A 39 7.85 13.14 3.27
C ARG A 39 6.79 13.56 2.27
N ASP A 40 6.66 14.87 2.11
CA ASP A 40 5.83 15.41 1.05
C ASP A 40 6.29 14.79 -0.28
N ILE A 41 5.34 14.18 -1.01
CA ILE A 41 5.59 13.70 -2.36
C ILE A 41 5.96 14.93 -3.20
N THR A 42 7.13 14.91 -3.82
CA THR A 42 7.60 16.01 -4.65
C THR A 42 6.76 16.16 -5.90
N ASP A 43 6.72 17.36 -6.48
CA ASP A 43 6.02 17.61 -7.75
C ASP A 43 6.51 16.70 -8.89
N GLU A 44 7.79 16.32 -8.87
CA GLU A 44 8.40 15.40 -9.83
C GLU A 44 7.87 13.97 -9.67
N GLU A 45 7.78 13.47 -8.43
CA GLU A 45 7.17 12.17 -8.13
C GLU A 45 5.67 12.14 -8.47
N VAL A 46 4.95 13.25 -8.26
CA VAL A 46 3.55 13.38 -8.69
C VAL A 46 3.43 13.33 -10.22
N ALA A 47 4.32 14.01 -10.93
CA ALA A 47 4.33 14.01 -12.40
C ALA A 47 4.60 12.62 -12.97
N GLU A 48 5.50 11.85 -12.35
CA GLU A 48 5.76 10.45 -12.71
C GLU A 48 4.51 9.58 -12.52
N LEU A 49 3.81 9.74 -11.39
CA LEU A 49 2.57 8.99 -11.12
C LEU A 49 1.44 9.33 -12.11
N GLU A 50 1.29 10.60 -12.49
CA GLU A 50 0.30 11.01 -13.50
C GLU A 50 0.64 10.47 -14.89
N LEU A 51 1.93 10.36 -15.24
CA LEU A 51 2.37 9.75 -16.50
C LEU A 51 2.04 8.25 -16.54
N LEU A 52 2.40 7.52 -15.48
CA LEU A 52 2.05 6.09 -15.32
C LEU A 52 0.53 5.85 -15.37
N ARG A 53 -0.24 6.78 -14.80
CA ARG A 53 -1.70 6.74 -14.84
C ARG A 53 -2.22 6.99 -16.25
N ALA A 54 -1.66 7.96 -16.98
CA ALA A 54 -2.04 8.26 -18.35
C ALA A 54 -1.76 7.06 -19.28
N GLU A 55 -0.60 6.43 -19.17
CA GLU A 55 -0.24 5.21 -19.91
C GLU A 55 -1.21 4.06 -19.60
N ARG A 56 -1.57 3.87 -18.33
CA ARG A 56 -2.58 2.86 -17.96
C ARG A 56 -3.94 3.14 -18.58
N LEU A 57 -4.37 4.41 -18.62
CA LEU A 57 -5.65 4.82 -19.20
C LEU A 57 -5.66 4.75 -20.73
N SER A 58 -4.52 4.94 -21.39
CA SER A 58 -4.36 4.74 -22.85
C SER A 58 -4.26 3.26 -23.24
N GLY A 59 -4.03 2.36 -22.28
CA GLY A 59 -3.81 0.94 -22.53
C GLY A 59 -2.37 0.59 -22.93
N GLU A 60 -1.46 1.56 -22.85
CA GLU A 60 -0.02 1.40 -23.12
C GLU A 60 0.77 1.04 -21.86
N GLY A 61 0.16 1.21 -20.68
CA GLY A 61 0.74 0.88 -19.39
C GLY A 61 0.76 -0.63 -19.11
N GLY A 62 1.90 -1.14 -18.67
CA GLY A 62 2.01 -2.50 -18.15
C GLY A 62 1.20 -2.65 -16.86
N SER A 63 0.38 -3.71 -16.78
CA SER A 63 -0.26 -4.13 -15.53
C SER A 63 0.32 -5.46 -15.10
N TYR A 64 0.69 -5.58 -13.82
CA TYR A 64 1.08 -6.85 -13.24
C TYR A 64 -0.11 -7.51 -12.56
N SER A 65 -0.24 -8.83 -12.74
CA SER A 65 -1.14 -9.63 -11.91
C SER A 65 -0.62 -9.68 -10.46
N TRP A 66 -1.50 -9.99 -9.52
CA TRP A 66 -1.09 -10.12 -8.12
C TRP A 66 -0.04 -11.22 -7.93
N GLU A 67 -0.14 -12.31 -8.68
CA GLU A 67 0.85 -13.39 -8.69
C GLU A 67 2.22 -12.90 -9.20
N GLU A 68 2.24 -12.03 -10.21
CA GLU A 68 3.47 -11.45 -10.74
C GLU A 68 4.14 -10.52 -9.74
N VAL A 69 3.35 -9.67 -9.07
CA VAL A 69 3.84 -8.81 -7.99
C VAL A 69 4.44 -9.65 -6.85
N GLN A 70 3.75 -10.72 -6.44
CA GLN A 70 4.25 -11.64 -5.40
C GLN A 70 5.55 -12.34 -5.82
N ARG A 71 5.69 -12.71 -7.09
CA ARG A 71 6.91 -13.32 -7.62
C ARG A 71 8.08 -12.34 -7.56
N MET A 72 7.88 -11.13 -8.07
CA MET A 72 8.90 -10.06 -8.05
C MET A 72 9.37 -9.73 -6.63
N ALA A 73 8.44 -9.60 -5.67
CA ALA A 73 8.78 -9.34 -4.28
C ALA A 73 9.65 -10.46 -3.67
N ARG A 74 9.37 -11.74 -3.97
CA ARG A 74 10.19 -12.87 -3.51
C ARG A 74 11.58 -12.90 -4.15
N GLU A 75 11.70 -12.43 -5.39
CA GLU A 75 12.99 -12.34 -6.11
C GLU A 75 13.86 -11.22 -5.52
N MET A 76 13.28 -10.08 -5.13
CA MET A 76 14.00 -8.98 -4.49
C MET A 76 14.59 -9.35 -3.12
N VAL A 77 13.88 -10.16 -2.33
CA VAL A 77 14.34 -10.62 -1.00
C VAL A 77 15.46 -11.67 -1.09
N LYS A 78 15.67 -12.27 -2.26
CA LYS A 78 16.72 -13.29 -2.49
C LYS A 78 18.06 -12.69 -2.95
N GLN A 79 18.12 -11.40 -3.26
CA GLN A 79 19.36 -10.67 -3.58
C GLN A 79 19.97 -10.08 -2.30
#